data_AF-A0A9Q9PBT3-F1
#
_entry.id   AF-A0A9Q9PBT3-F1
#
_cell.length_a   1.000
_cell.length_b   1.000
_cell.length_c   1.000
_cell.angle_alpha   90.00
_cell.angle_beta   90.00
_cell.angle_gamma   90.00
#
_symmetry.space_group_name_H-M   'P 1'
#
loop_
_entity.id
_entity.type
_entity.pdbx_description
1 polymer ?
#
loop_
_entity_poly.entity_id
_entity_poly.type
_entity_poly.pdbx_seq_one_letter_code
_entity_poly.pdbx_strand_id
1 'polypeptide(L)' 'MKTSGKTYTIASGDTLDTISTKLGIEGGWKQLWAANTSTIDDANLIYAGQELQLPA' A
#
# COMPACT_ATOMS: atom_id res chain seq x y z
N MET A 1 10.96 7.27 -1.83
CA MET A 1 10.18 7.75 -0.66
C MET A 1 10.69 7.04 0.59
N LYS A 2 10.54 7.61 1.80
CA LYS A 2 10.90 6.90 3.04
C LYS A 2 9.75 5.99 3.48
N THR A 3 10.07 4.76 3.86
CA THR A 3 9.14 3.80 4.46
C THR A 3 9.40 3.68 5.97
N SER A 4 8.38 3.31 6.74
CA SER A 4 8.44 3.17 8.20
C SER A 4 9.12 1.88 8.67
N GLY A 5 9.44 0.97 7.74
CA GLY A 5 9.93 -0.38 8.03
C GLY A 5 8.82 -1.36 8.47
N LYS A 6 7.56 -0.93 8.50
CA LYS A 6 6.40 -1.79 8.76
C LYS A 6 5.77 -2.25 7.45
N THR A 7 5.14 -3.42 7.48
CA THR A 7 4.42 -3.97 6.34
C THR A 7 2.93 -4.20 6.64
N TYR A 8 2.14 -4.30 5.58
CA TYR A 8 0.75 -4.75 5.60
C TYR A 8 0.55 -5.82 4.54
N THR A 9 0.00 -6.96 4.92
CA THR A 9 -0.38 -8.02 3.97
C THR A 9 -1.78 -7.75 3.43
N ILE A 10 -1.90 -7.63 2.11
CA ILE A 10 -3.15 -7.34 1.41
C ILE A 10 -4.16 -8.46 1.67
N ALA A 11 -5.37 -8.12 2.13
CA ALA A 11 -6.46 -9.07 2.30
C ALA A 11 -7.31 -9.16 1.02
N SER A 12 -8.06 -10.26 0.88
CA SER A 12 -9.01 -10.39 -0.23
C SER A 12 -10.07 -9.27 -0.17
N GLY A 13 -10.23 -8.55 -1.28
CA GLY A 13 -11.15 -7.42 -1.40
C GLY A 13 -10.55 -6.06 -1.04
N ASP A 14 -9.28 -6.01 -0.60
CA ASP A 14 -8.59 -4.75 -0.40
C ASP A 14 -8.29 -4.03 -1.72
N THR A 15 -8.29 -2.71 -1.67
CA THR A 15 -7.70 -1.81 -2.67
C THR A 15 -6.68 -0.91 -1.96
N LEU A 16 -5.79 -0.24 -2.70
CA LEU A 16 -4.87 0.72 -2.07
C LEU A 16 -5.62 1.87 -1.36
N ASP A 17 -6.80 2.25 -1.87
CA ASP A 17 -7.66 3.27 -1.25
C ASP A 17 -8.24 2.79 0.08
N THR A 18 -8.87 1.61 0.11
CA THR A 18 -9.45 1.06 1.34
C THR A 18 -8.38 0.78 2.39
N ILE A 19 -7.20 0.29 1.99
CA ILE A 19 -6.07 0.07 2.90
C ILE A 19 -5.59 1.41 3.46
N SER A 20 -5.33 2.40 2.59
CA SER A 20 -4.81 3.70 3.04
C SER A 20 -5.78 4.40 4.00
N THR A 21 -7.09 4.30 3.75
CA THR A 21 -8.14 4.83 4.63
C THR A 21 -8.18 4.08 5.96
N LYS A 22 -8.19 2.74 5.92
CA LYS A 22 -8.21 1.87 7.12
C LYS A 22 -7.01 2.10 8.02
N LEU A 23 -5.83 2.34 7.45
CA LEU A 23 -4.57 2.53 8.17
C LEU A 23 -4.26 4.00 8.47
N GLY A 24 -5.09 4.94 8.02
CA GLY A 24 -4.86 6.38 8.22
C GLY A 24 -3.57 6.89 7.58
N ILE A 25 -3.22 6.38 6.39
CA ILE A 25 -2.01 6.79 5.67
C ILE A 25 -2.16 8.22 5.16
N GLU A 26 -1.32 9.12 5.64
CA GLU A 26 -1.25 10.49 5.13
C GLU A 26 -0.85 10.49 3.64
N GLY A 27 -1.56 11.29 2.83
CA GLY A 27 -1.43 11.25 1.36
C GLY A 27 -2.17 10.10 0.68
N GLY A 28 -2.86 9.25 1.46
CA GLY A 28 -3.76 8.21 0.99
C GLY A 28 -3.06 7.15 0.13
N TRP A 29 -3.84 6.55 -0.78
CA TRP A 29 -3.37 5.46 -1.63
C TRP A 29 -2.19 5.85 -2.53
N LYS A 30 -2.05 7.13 -2.89
CA LYS A 30 -0.93 7.61 -3.72
C LYS A 30 0.39 7.51 -2.98
N GLN A 31 0.40 7.89 -1.70
CA GLN A 31 1.57 7.75 -0.83
C GLN A 31 1.89 6.26 -0.62
N LEU A 32 0.88 5.44 -0.37
CA LEU A 32 1.04 4.00 -0.22
C LEU A 32 1.61 3.35 -1.49
N TRP A 33 1.12 3.73 -2.67
CA TRP A 33 1.64 3.24 -3.94
C TRP A 33 3.08 3.71 -4.17
N ALA A 34 3.40 4.97 -3.88
CA ALA A 34 4.75 5.53 -4.00
C ALA A 34 5.81 4.80 -3.13
N ALA A 35 5.39 4.12 -2.06
CA ALA A 35 6.26 3.23 -1.26
C ALA A 35 6.57 1.91 -1.95
N ASN A 36 5.77 1.52 -2.94
CA ASN A 36 5.74 0.18 -3.49
C ASN A 36 5.88 0.16 -5.02
N THR A 37 6.25 1.26 -5.67
CA THR A 37 6.43 1.31 -7.14
C THR A 37 7.53 0.40 -7.67
N SER A 38 8.41 -0.14 -6.81
CA SER A 38 9.39 -1.16 -7.20
C SER A 38 8.79 -2.57 -7.28
N THR A 39 7.58 -2.78 -6.78
CA THR A 39 6.89 -4.09 -6.75
C THR A 39 5.46 -4.04 -7.29
N ILE A 40 4.87 -2.85 -7.43
CA ILE A 40 3.51 -2.61 -7.94
C ILE A 40 3.60 -1.64 -9.12
N ASP A 41 3.53 -2.19 -10.32
CA ASP A 41 3.56 -1.41 -11.56
C ASP A 41 2.22 -0.70 -11.82
N ASP A 42 1.09 -1.38 -11.55
CA ASP A 42 -0.26 -0.83 -11.67
C ASP A 42 -0.93 -0.76 -10.29
N ALA A 43 -1.24 0.45 -9.84
CA ALA A 43 -1.89 0.72 -8.56
C ALA A 43 -3.27 0.05 -8.41
N ASN A 44 -3.93 -0.31 -9.52
CA ASN A 44 -5.22 -0.99 -9.51
C ASN A 44 -5.10 -2.52 -9.60
N LEU A 45 -3.89 -3.06 -9.80
CA LEU A 45 -3.63 -4.49 -9.90
C LEU A 45 -2.74 -4.95 -8.73
N ILE A 46 -3.40 -5.29 -7.63
CA ILE A 46 -2.76 -5.83 -6.42
C ILE A 46 -3.40 -7.17 -6.04
N TYR A 47 -2.66 -8.00 -5.32
CA TYR A 47 -3.08 -9.37 -5.01
C TYR A 47 -3.16 -9.60 -3.51
N ALA A 48 -4.17 -10.36 -3.08
CA ALA A 48 -4.23 -10.84 -1.70
C ALA A 48 -2.98 -11.67 -1.36
N GLY A 49 -2.46 -11.48 -0.15
CA GLY A 49 -1.22 -12.11 0.33
C GLY A 49 0.06 -11.34 -0.05
N GLN A 50 0.00 -10.36 -0.95
CA GLN A 50 1.13 -9.48 -1.23
C GLN A 50 1.42 -8.58 -0.02
N GLU A 51 2.70 -8.31 0.26
CA GLU A 51 3.10 -7.35 1.29
C GLU A 51 3.34 -5.95 0.72
N LEU A 52 2.78 -4.95 1.40
CA LEU A 52 3.01 -3.53 1.17
C LEU A 52 3.96 -2.97 2.21
N GLN A 53 4.97 -2.22 1.77
CA GLN A 53 5.74 -1.33 2.63
C GLN A 53 4.89 -0.13 3.00
N LEU A 54 4.82 0.20 4.29
CA LEU A 54 4.09 1.37 4.77
C LEU A 54 4.99 2.62 4.74
N PRO A 55 4.50 3.77 4.22
CA PRO A 55 5.23 5.04 4.29
C PRO A 55 5.54 5.43 5.75
N ALA A 56 6.60 6.23 5.93
CA ALA A 56 6.93 6.88 7.20
C ALA A 56 6.27 8.25 7.32
#